data_AF-A0AAN9EWI5-F1
#
_entry.id   AF-A0AAN9EWI5-F1
#
_cell.length_a   1.000
_cell.length_b   1.000
_cell.length_c   1.000
_cell.angle_alpha   90.00
_cell.angle_beta   90.00
_cell.angle_gamma   90.00
#
_symmetry.space_group_name_H-M   'P 1'
#
loop_
_entity.id
_entity.type
_entity.pdbx_description
1 polymer ?
#
loop_
_entity_poly.entity_id
_entity_poly.type
_entity_poly.pdbx_seq_one_letter_code
_entity_poly.pdbx_strand_id
1 'polypeptide(L)'
;MKIMEQSPTSSTTAASPHKLRLYNPPKPDSVLSFFTNHGFSISQTLNIVKRGPWLLSCDPHKSLLPKFQFLRSKGSSTSDIVHMVTLAPRNYNFDPSTSTFCIALLAKKTVKKENWDEKVDIFKRWGWSQEHVLLVFKRRPYCMLTSVDKINALMSFWVDQLGWNSLDLARAPGILSLSLPKRIVPRASVLQFLVYKGLLKKDASMVLPMLGTEKLFFEKFAGRFKEHFSHLLKLYEENMDLANKRESICL
;
A
#
# COMPACT_ATOMS: atom_id res chain seq x y z
N MET A 1 -2.13 -31.40 62.75
CA MET A 1 -3.60 -31.32 62.62
C MET A 1 -4.04 -29.93 63.07
N LYS A 2 -4.80 -29.21 62.23
CA LYS A 2 -5.43 -27.88 62.40
C LYS A 2 -4.56 -26.59 62.47
N ILE A 3 -4.42 -25.97 61.29
CA ILE A 3 -4.91 -24.63 60.85
C ILE A 3 -5.14 -23.56 61.94
N MET A 4 -4.59 -22.34 61.73
CA MET A 4 -5.34 -21.08 61.72
C MET A 4 -4.56 -19.93 61.04
N GLU A 5 -5.31 -19.16 60.25
CA GLU A 5 -4.94 -18.02 59.41
C GLU A 5 -4.52 -16.79 60.22
N GLN A 6 -3.72 -15.88 59.61
CA GLN A 6 -4.11 -14.50 59.30
C GLN A 6 -2.92 -13.69 58.73
N SER A 7 -3.12 -13.12 57.54
CA SER A 7 -2.38 -11.96 56.98
C SER A 7 -3.08 -10.66 57.48
N PRO A 8 -2.51 -9.42 57.47
CA PRO A 8 -1.82 -8.86 56.30
C PRO A 8 -0.74 -7.74 56.48
N THR A 9 -0.02 -7.53 55.36
CA THR A 9 0.44 -6.26 54.76
C THR A 9 1.35 -5.28 55.52
N SER A 10 2.59 -5.16 55.03
CA SER A 10 3.11 -3.90 54.47
C SER A 10 4.42 -4.16 53.70
N SER A 11 4.36 -4.23 52.36
CA SER A 11 5.53 -4.18 51.49
C SER A 11 5.62 -2.80 50.83
N THR A 12 6.62 -2.04 51.26
CA THR A 12 7.00 -0.74 50.69
C THR A 12 7.51 -0.94 49.27
N THR A 13 6.89 -0.24 48.32
CA THR A 13 7.24 -0.17 46.91
C THR A 13 8.53 0.63 46.71
N ALA A 14 9.60 -0.03 46.24
CA ALA A 14 10.74 0.64 45.64
C ALA A 14 10.43 0.91 44.16
N ALA A 15 10.26 2.18 43.80
CA ALA A 15 10.06 2.63 42.43
C ALA A 15 11.31 2.31 41.57
N SER A 16 11.11 1.54 40.51
CA SER A 16 12.15 1.28 39.50
C SER A 16 12.35 2.54 38.65
N PRO A 17 13.59 2.99 38.39
CA PRO A 17 13.80 4.15 37.54
C PRO A 17 13.49 3.72 36.09
N HIS A 18 12.47 4.33 35.50
CA HIS A 18 12.27 4.31 34.05
C HIS A 18 13.54 4.88 33.41
N LYS A 19 14.47 4.01 33.01
CA LYS A 19 15.53 4.36 32.07
C LYS A 19 14.84 4.88 30.82
N LEU A 20 14.86 6.19 30.64
CA LEU A 20 14.67 6.81 29.35
C LEU A 20 15.65 6.11 28.42
N ARG A 21 15.14 5.22 27.56
CA ARG A 21 15.91 4.64 26.47
C ARG A 21 16.25 5.80 25.54
N LEU A 22 17.37 6.46 25.80
CA LEU A 22 17.96 7.41 24.87
C LEU A 22 18.18 6.65 23.57
N TYR A 23 17.54 7.14 22.52
CA TYR A 23 17.72 6.64 21.16
C TYR A 23 19.16 6.91 20.77
N ASN A 24 19.97 5.85 20.59
CA ASN A 24 21.27 5.96 19.94
C ASN A 24 21.03 5.98 18.43
N PRO A 25 21.13 7.13 17.74
CA PRO A 25 21.04 7.12 16.29
C PRO A 25 22.16 6.25 15.73
N PRO A 26 21.89 5.41 14.73
CA PRO A 26 22.95 4.73 13.98
C PRO A 26 23.92 5.78 13.42
N LYS A 27 25.22 5.44 13.43
CA LYS A 27 26.27 6.37 13.02
C LYS A 27 26.17 6.64 11.52
N PRO A 28 26.32 7.89 11.05
CA PRO A 28 26.31 8.22 9.62
C PRO A 28 27.35 7.39 8.83
N ASP A 29 28.48 7.05 9.45
CA ASP A 29 29.53 6.20 8.87
C ASP A 29 29.05 4.78 8.54
N SER A 30 28.07 4.25 9.29
CA SER A 30 27.49 2.93 9.03
C SER A 30 26.74 2.91 7.70
N VAL A 31 26.01 3.98 7.39
CA VAL A 31 25.25 4.12 6.15
C VAL A 31 26.20 4.28 4.96
N LEU A 32 27.23 5.12 5.09
CA LEU A 32 28.25 5.30 4.06
C LEU A 32 28.99 3.98 3.78
N SER A 33 29.45 3.30 4.84
CA SER A 33 30.13 2.00 4.73
C SER A 33 29.22 0.94 4.12
N PHE A 34 27.93 0.93 4.47
CA PHE A 34 26.96 0.01 3.89
C PHE A 34 26.87 0.14 2.37
N PHE A 35 26.71 1.36 1.85
CA PHE A 35 26.64 1.58 0.40
C PHE A 35 27.95 1.18 -0.29
N THR A 36 29.11 1.58 0.25
CA THR A 36 30.41 1.19 -0.31
C THR A 36 30.57 -0.33 -0.38
N ASN A 37 30.22 -1.05 0.69
CA ASN A 37 30.28 -2.52 0.75
C ASN A 37 29.30 -3.21 -0.21
N HIS A 38 28.29 -2.50 -0.72
CA HIS A 38 27.33 -3.00 -1.71
C HIS A 38 27.61 -2.51 -3.12
N GLY A 39 28.82 -2.01 -3.40
CA GLY A 39 29.29 -1.69 -4.75
C GLY A 39 29.00 -0.26 -5.20
N PHE A 40 28.57 0.63 -4.30
CA PHE A 40 28.38 2.04 -4.61
C PHE A 40 29.70 2.80 -4.50
N SER A 41 29.98 3.66 -5.49
CA SER A 41 31.08 4.63 -5.39
C SER A 41 30.76 5.73 -4.38
N ILE A 42 31.80 6.39 -3.86
CA ILE A 42 31.66 7.51 -2.91
C ILE A 42 30.74 8.61 -3.48
N SER A 43 30.89 8.98 -4.75
CA SER A 43 30.05 10.02 -5.38
C SER A 43 28.57 9.61 -5.47
N GLN A 44 28.29 8.34 -5.78
CA GLN A 44 26.93 7.80 -5.78
C GLN A 44 26.32 7.83 -4.37
N THR A 45 27.08 7.38 -3.37
CA THR A 45 26.68 7.38 -1.96
C THR A 45 26.36 8.79 -1.47
N LEU A 46 27.23 9.77 -1.73
CA LEU A 46 26.99 11.17 -1.35
C LEU A 46 25.74 11.74 -2.01
N ASN A 47 25.49 11.41 -3.28
CA ASN A 47 24.28 11.86 -3.97
C ASN A 47 23.01 11.21 -3.40
N ILE A 48 23.07 9.95 -2.95
CA ILE A 48 21.94 9.28 -2.28
C ILE A 48 21.65 9.98 -0.94
N VAL A 49 22.68 10.24 -0.12
CA VAL A 49 22.53 10.93 1.17
C VAL A 49 22.02 12.35 1.00
N LYS A 50 22.50 13.09 -0.02
CA LYS A 50 22.01 14.44 -0.34
C LYS A 50 20.50 14.46 -0.65
N ARG A 51 20.00 13.41 -1.30
CA ARG A 51 18.57 13.25 -1.64
C ARG A 51 17.71 12.77 -0.47
N GLY A 52 18.29 11.95 0.41
CA GLY A 52 17.62 11.42 1.58
C GLY A 52 18.45 11.55 2.85
N PRO A 53 18.57 12.75 3.44
CA PRO A 53 19.39 12.96 4.64
C PRO A 53 18.96 12.09 5.83
N TRP A 54 17.67 11.75 5.91
CA TRP A 54 17.12 10.87 6.95
C TRP A 54 17.72 9.46 6.94
N LEU A 55 18.30 9.00 5.81
CA LEU A 55 18.96 7.70 5.72
C LEU A 55 20.11 7.59 6.72
N LEU A 56 20.78 8.70 7.05
CA LEU A 56 21.86 8.74 8.04
C LEU A 56 21.39 8.38 9.46
N SER A 57 20.09 8.46 9.72
CA SER A 57 19.47 8.09 11.00
C SER A 57 18.89 6.66 10.98
N CYS A 58 18.97 5.94 9.86
CA CYS A 58 18.47 4.57 9.75
C CYS A 58 19.58 3.54 10.01
N ASP A 59 19.22 2.38 10.56
CA ASP A 59 20.11 1.22 10.62
C ASP A 59 20.07 0.54 9.24
N PRO A 60 21.13 0.61 8.42
CA PRO A 60 21.08 0.11 7.05
C PRO A 60 21.00 -1.42 7.00
N HIS A 61 21.48 -2.13 8.02
CA HIS A 61 21.38 -3.60 8.09
C HIS A 61 19.96 -4.07 8.40
N LYS A 62 19.18 -3.28 9.14
CA LYS A 62 17.76 -3.59 9.40
C LYS A 62 16.84 -3.04 8.30
N SER A 63 17.16 -1.88 7.75
CA SER A 63 16.26 -1.18 6.83
C SER A 63 16.58 -1.45 5.35
N LEU A 64 17.84 -1.47 4.93
CA LEU A 64 18.23 -1.55 3.51
C LEU A 64 18.67 -2.96 3.10
N LEU A 65 19.39 -3.68 3.96
CA LEU A 65 19.89 -5.01 3.63
C LEU A 65 18.79 -6.01 3.22
N PRO A 66 17.65 -6.14 3.93
CA PRO A 66 16.60 -7.07 3.51
C PRO A 66 16.03 -6.74 2.13
N LYS A 67 16.07 -5.47 1.73
CA LYS A 67 15.61 -5.01 0.43
C LYS A 67 16.59 -5.31 -0.69
N PHE A 68 17.87 -5.12 -0.45
CA PHE A 68 18.90 -5.48 -1.42
C PHE A 68 18.91 -7.01 -1.61
N GLN A 69 18.75 -7.77 -0.53
CA GLN A 69 18.58 -9.22 -0.59
C GLN A 69 17.33 -9.63 -1.37
N PHE A 70 16.18 -8.97 -1.13
CA PHE A 70 14.96 -9.20 -1.92
C PHE A 70 15.16 -8.90 -3.41
N LEU A 71 15.81 -7.79 -3.77
CA LEU A 71 16.06 -7.46 -5.18
C LEU A 71 17.00 -8.48 -5.83
N ARG A 72 18.01 -8.95 -5.10
CA ARG A 72 18.90 -10.04 -5.55
C ARG A 72 18.12 -11.35 -5.72
N SER A 73 17.22 -11.70 -4.80
CA SER A 73 16.37 -12.90 -4.94
C SER A 73 15.37 -12.81 -6.09
N LYS A 74 15.06 -11.60 -6.57
CA LYS A 74 14.34 -11.33 -7.83
C LYS A 74 15.27 -11.19 -9.05
N GLY A 75 16.50 -11.72 -8.95
CA GLY A 75 17.48 -11.81 -10.03
C GLY A 75 18.18 -10.49 -10.38
N SER A 76 18.22 -9.50 -9.48
CA SER A 76 18.93 -8.24 -9.73
C SER A 76 20.39 -8.38 -9.39
N SER A 77 21.27 -8.07 -10.34
CA SER A 77 22.71 -8.03 -10.11
C SER A 77 23.07 -6.89 -9.15
N THR A 78 24.28 -6.92 -8.57
CA THR A 78 24.79 -5.78 -7.78
C THR A 78 24.84 -4.50 -8.63
N SER A 79 25.26 -4.60 -9.89
CA SER A 79 25.29 -3.47 -10.83
C SER A 79 23.87 -2.93 -11.08
N ASP A 80 22.88 -3.81 -11.25
CA ASP A 80 21.48 -3.40 -11.42
C ASP A 80 21.02 -2.59 -10.22
N ILE A 81 21.30 -3.07 -9.00
CA ILE A 81 20.90 -2.38 -7.76
C ILE A 81 21.59 -1.02 -7.66
N VAL A 82 22.89 -0.95 -7.92
CA VAL A 82 23.65 0.32 -7.91
C VAL A 82 23.08 1.30 -8.94
N HIS A 83 22.91 0.85 -10.18
CA HIS A 83 22.34 1.64 -11.27
C HIS A 83 20.93 2.11 -10.92
N MET A 84 20.07 1.22 -10.44
CA MET A 84 18.69 1.52 -10.07
C MET A 84 18.56 2.48 -8.88
N VAL A 85 19.34 2.31 -7.81
CA VAL A 85 19.33 3.21 -6.65
C VAL A 85 19.91 4.58 -7.03
N THR A 86 20.96 4.60 -7.86
CA THR A 86 21.61 5.84 -8.30
C THR A 86 20.73 6.63 -9.26
N LEU A 87 20.19 5.95 -10.28
CA LEU A 87 19.34 6.50 -11.33
C LEU A 87 17.86 6.53 -10.96
N ALA A 88 17.47 6.06 -9.77
CA ALA A 88 16.14 6.28 -9.21
C ALA A 88 15.78 7.73 -9.51
N PRO A 89 14.83 7.98 -10.45
CA PRO A 89 14.95 9.20 -11.23
C PRO A 89 14.82 10.37 -10.27
N ARG A 90 15.63 11.41 -10.48
CA ARG A 90 15.75 12.60 -9.60
C ARG A 90 14.38 13.20 -9.22
N ASN A 91 13.34 12.84 -9.96
CA ASN A 91 11.99 13.33 -9.89
C ASN A 91 11.09 12.52 -8.94
N TYR A 92 11.42 11.26 -8.57
CA TYR A 92 10.52 10.38 -7.81
C TYR A 92 10.79 10.28 -6.31
N ASN A 93 11.99 10.68 -5.84
CA ASN A 93 12.36 10.77 -4.42
C ASN A 93 11.89 9.57 -3.56
N PHE A 94 12.01 8.35 -4.08
CA PHE A 94 11.70 7.16 -3.30
C PHE A 94 12.73 6.99 -2.18
N ASP A 95 12.25 6.77 -0.96
CA ASP A 95 13.10 6.39 0.15
C ASP A 95 13.56 4.93 -0.01
N PRO A 96 14.87 4.66 -0.19
CA PRO A 96 15.41 3.30 -0.25
C PRO A 96 15.08 2.46 1.00
N SER A 97 14.75 3.11 2.11
CA SER A 97 14.30 2.50 3.37
C SER A 97 12.82 2.04 3.35
N THR A 98 12.11 2.15 2.22
CA THR A 98 10.70 1.70 2.10
C THR A 98 10.52 0.51 1.15
N SER A 99 9.48 -0.31 1.37
CA SER A 99 9.13 -1.37 0.41
C SER A 99 8.67 -0.80 -0.93
N THR A 100 8.08 0.40 -0.93
CA THR A 100 7.72 1.19 -2.11
C THR A 100 8.90 1.31 -3.07
N PHE A 101 10.12 1.56 -2.56
CA PHE A 101 11.33 1.58 -3.36
C PHE A 101 11.58 0.26 -4.11
N CYS A 102 11.55 -0.88 -3.40
CA CYS A 102 11.72 -2.19 -4.04
C CYS A 102 10.69 -2.44 -5.13
N ILE A 103 9.42 -2.08 -4.88
CA ILE A 103 8.34 -2.27 -5.86
C ILE A 103 8.53 -1.34 -7.07
N ALA A 104 8.96 -0.08 -6.86
CA ALA A 104 9.26 0.83 -7.95
C ALA A 104 10.41 0.32 -8.83
N LEU A 105 11.47 -0.19 -8.20
CA LEU A 105 12.59 -0.79 -8.89
C LEU A 105 12.18 -2.05 -9.64
N LEU A 106 11.45 -2.95 -8.98
CA LEU A 106 10.92 -4.14 -9.61
C LEU A 106 10.10 -3.78 -10.85
N ALA A 107 9.18 -2.82 -10.74
CA ALA A 107 8.38 -2.34 -11.86
C ALA A 107 9.25 -1.83 -13.02
N LYS A 108 10.26 -0.99 -12.74
CA LYS A 108 11.15 -0.47 -13.78
C LYS A 108 12.03 -1.54 -14.43
N LYS A 109 12.40 -2.58 -13.68
CA LYS A 109 13.21 -3.69 -14.18
C LYS A 109 12.39 -4.66 -15.02
N THR A 110 11.19 -5.02 -14.56
CA THR A 110 10.40 -6.11 -15.15
C THR A 110 9.46 -5.65 -16.23
N VAL A 111 9.00 -4.40 -16.20
CA VAL A 111 8.08 -3.85 -17.19
C VAL A 111 8.91 -3.25 -18.32
N LYS A 112 8.83 -3.87 -19.50
CA LYS A 112 9.44 -3.33 -20.74
C LYS A 112 8.88 -1.95 -21.05
N LYS A 113 9.65 -1.12 -21.76
CA LYS A 113 9.27 0.26 -22.07
C LYS A 113 7.93 0.33 -22.80
N GLU A 114 7.70 -0.57 -23.75
CA GLU A 114 6.48 -0.62 -24.55
C GLU A 114 5.26 -0.90 -23.65
N ASN A 115 5.37 -1.89 -22.75
CA ASN A 115 4.33 -2.21 -21.77
C ASN A 115 4.13 -1.08 -20.75
N TRP A 116 5.17 -0.30 -20.46
CA TRP A 116 5.08 0.86 -19.59
C TRP A 116 4.28 1.98 -20.25
N ASP A 117 4.61 2.31 -21.48
CA ASP A 117 3.95 3.37 -22.25
C ASP A 117 2.48 2.99 -22.53
N GLU A 118 2.20 1.72 -22.84
CA GLU A 118 0.83 1.20 -22.98
C GLU A 118 0.01 1.41 -21.69
N LYS A 119 0.57 1.09 -20.51
CA LYS A 119 -0.11 1.31 -19.22
C LYS A 119 -0.38 2.78 -18.96
N VAL A 120 0.59 3.64 -19.27
CA VAL A 120 0.43 5.10 -19.16
C VAL A 120 -0.72 5.57 -20.05
N ASP A 121 -0.78 5.10 -21.29
CA ASP A 121 -1.81 5.50 -22.24
C ASP A 121 -3.19 4.96 -21.88
N ILE A 122 -3.27 3.77 -21.25
CA ILE A 122 -4.52 3.28 -20.65
C ILE A 122 -5.04 4.25 -19.59
N PHE A 123 -4.20 4.68 -18.65
CA PHE A 123 -4.63 5.66 -17.64
C PHE A 123 -5.07 6.98 -18.30
N LYS A 124 -4.39 7.43 -19.36
CA LYS A 124 -4.81 8.61 -20.12
C LYS A 124 -6.17 8.44 -20.79
N ARG A 125 -6.45 7.27 -21.37
CA ARG A 125 -7.77 6.94 -21.94
C ARG A 125 -8.88 7.00 -20.89
N TRP A 126 -8.56 6.69 -19.63
CA TRP A 126 -9.47 6.84 -18.49
C TRP A 126 -9.45 8.24 -17.85
N GLY A 127 -8.91 9.24 -18.54
CA GLY A 127 -8.97 10.66 -18.15
C GLY A 127 -7.85 11.13 -17.24
N TRP A 128 -6.79 10.34 -17.01
CA TRP A 128 -5.67 10.78 -16.18
C TRP A 128 -4.64 11.56 -17.01
N SER A 129 -4.06 12.61 -16.43
CA SER A 129 -2.90 13.27 -17.04
C SER A 129 -1.60 12.49 -16.77
N GLN A 130 -0.53 12.80 -17.50
CA GLN A 130 0.79 12.22 -17.25
C GLN A 130 1.23 12.47 -15.79
N GLU A 131 0.95 13.64 -15.25
CA GLU A 131 1.28 14.05 -13.89
C GLU A 131 0.52 13.21 -12.86
N HIS A 132 -0.75 12.89 -13.11
CA HIS A 132 -1.53 12.00 -12.25
C HIS A 132 -0.94 10.58 -12.22
N VAL A 133 -0.58 10.03 -13.39
CA VAL A 133 0.07 8.72 -13.48
C VAL A 133 1.39 8.70 -12.71
N LEU A 134 2.21 9.75 -12.89
CA LEU A 134 3.47 9.90 -12.17
C LEU A 134 3.26 10.00 -10.65
N LEU A 135 2.25 10.76 -10.20
CA LEU A 135 1.92 10.90 -8.78
C LEU A 135 1.48 9.57 -8.17
N VAL A 136 0.62 8.82 -8.87
CA VAL A 136 0.15 7.50 -8.43
C VAL A 136 1.30 6.51 -8.41
N PHE A 137 2.17 6.51 -9.41
CA PHE A 137 3.38 5.67 -9.41
C PHE A 137 4.29 5.99 -8.22
N LYS A 138 4.51 7.27 -7.89
CA LYS A 138 5.28 7.68 -6.70
C LYS A 138 4.67 7.15 -5.40
N ARG A 139 3.35 7.23 -5.25
CA ARG A 139 2.65 6.79 -4.02
C ARG A 139 2.54 5.28 -3.93
N ARG A 140 2.29 4.61 -5.06
CA ARG A 140 2.03 3.18 -5.13
C ARG A 140 2.53 2.59 -6.45
N PRO A 141 3.83 2.28 -6.55
CA PRO A 141 4.45 1.80 -7.78
C PRO A 141 3.85 0.49 -8.32
N TYR A 142 3.19 -0.28 -7.44
CA TYR A 142 2.49 -1.51 -7.80
C TYR A 142 1.42 -1.32 -8.89
N CYS A 143 0.91 -0.10 -9.09
CA CYS A 143 0.02 0.20 -10.22
C CYS A 143 0.63 -0.21 -11.57
N MET A 144 1.95 -0.05 -11.74
CA MET A 144 2.64 -0.41 -12.98
C MET A 144 2.94 -1.92 -13.10
N LEU A 145 2.80 -2.67 -11.99
CA LEU A 145 2.88 -4.14 -11.99
C LEU A 145 1.52 -4.81 -12.18
N THR A 146 0.42 -4.05 -12.13
CA THR A 146 -0.94 -4.57 -12.33
C THR A 146 -1.17 -4.83 -13.82
N SER A 147 -1.82 -5.94 -14.20
CA SER A 147 -2.10 -6.24 -15.62
C SER A 147 -3.00 -5.18 -16.26
N VAL A 148 -2.86 -5.01 -17.57
CA VAL A 148 -3.70 -4.10 -18.38
C VAL A 148 -5.18 -4.46 -18.22
N ASP A 149 -5.51 -5.75 -18.33
CA ASP A 149 -6.89 -6.23 -18.23
C ASP A 149 -7.51 -5.92 -16.88
N LYS A 150 -6.75 -6.06 -15.79
CA LYS A 150 -7.25 -5.75 -14.45
C LYS A 150 -7.49 -4.24 -14.27
N ILE A 151 -6.64 -3.40 -14.84
CA ILE A 151 -6.83 -1.94 -14.83
C ILE A 151 -8.11 -1.59 -15.60
N ASN A 152 -8.26 -2.09 -16.83
CA ASN A 152 -9.43 -1.82 -17.65
C ASN A 152 -10.73 -2.36 -17.05
N ALA A 153 -10.71 -3.57 -16.48
CA ALA A 153 -11.88 -4.14 -15.82
C ALA A 153 -12.32 -3.30 -14.62
N LEU A 154 -11.37 -2.83 -13.80
CA LEU A 154 -11.69 -1.91 -12.70
C LEU A 154 -12.24 -0.59 -13.21
N MET A 155 -11.59 0.02 -14.20
CA MET A 155 -11.97 1.34 -14.70
C MET A 155 -13.34 1.31 -15.39
N SER A 156 -13.62 0.30 -16.21
CA SER A 156 -14.92 0.16 -16.86
C SER A 156 -16.03 -0.10 -15.85
N PHE A 157 -15.79 -0.94 -14.84
CA PHE A 157 -16.75 -1.07 -13.73
C PHE A 157 -16.97 0.28 -13.04
N TRP A 158 -15.90 0.96 -12.63
CA TRP A 158 -15.98 2.19 -11.84
C TRP A 158 -16.62 3.37 -12.59
N VAL A 159 -16.19 3.61 -13.83
CA VAL A 159 -16.58 4.76 -14.63
C VAL A 159 -17.85 4.45 -15.42
N ASP A 160 -17.83 3.40 -16.23
CA ASP A 160 -18.93 3.15 -17.17
C ASP A 160 -20.17 2.62 -16.44
N GLN A 161 -20.01 1.69 -15.49
CA GLN A 161 -21.16 1.06 -14.82
C GLN A 161 -21.67 1.86 -13.62
N LEU A 162 -20.77 2.47 -12.83
CA LEU A 162 -21.19 3.23 -11.63
C LEU A 162 -21.29 4.75 -11.87
N GLY A 163 -20.74 5.26 -12.98
CA GLY A 163 -20.68 6.70 -13.25
C GLY A 163 -19.73 7.46 -12.31
N TRP A 164 -18.79 6.77 -11.64
CA TRP A 164 -17.90 7.39 -10.66
C TRP A 164 -16.63 7.95 -11.31
N ASN A 165 -16.09 9.03 -10.74
CA ASN A 165 -14.91 9.71 -11.30
C ASN A 165 -13.66 8.84 -11.18
N SER A 166 -12.97 8.60 -12.30
CA SER A 166 -11.72 7.82 -12.35
C SER A 166 -10.59 8.47 -11.54
N LEU A 167 -10.57 9.80 -11.40
CA LEU A 167 -9.52 10.52 -10.67
C LEU A 167 -9.60 10.28 -9.15
N ASP A 168 -10.75 9.84 -8.63
CA ASP A 168 -10.84 9.45 -7.22
C ASP A 168 -9.94 8.24 -6.90
N LEU A 169 -9.76 7.33 -7.87
CA LEU A 169 -8.87 6.18 -7.72
C LEU A 169 -7.41 6.61 -7.56
N ALA A 170 -7.01 7.75 -8.14
CA ALA A 170 -5.66 8.30 -8.01
C ALA A 170 -5.34 8.77 -6.58
N ARG A 171 -6.36 9.07 -5.77
CA ARG A 171 -6.20 9.44 -4.35
C ARG A 171 -5.85 8.23 -3.49
N ALA A 172 -6.24 7.02 -3.92
CA ALA A 172 -6.11 5.79 -3.17
C ALA A 172 -5.73 4.60 -4.09
N PRO A 173 -4.56 4.65 -4.74
CA PRO A 173 -4.17 3.69 -5.79
C PRO A 173 -3.97 2.25 -5.31
N GLY A 174 -4.03 2.00 -3.99
CA GLY A 174 -4.09 0.65 -3.43
C GLY A 174 -5.29 -0.16 -3.93
N ILE A 175 -6.37 0.49 -4.37
CA ILE A 175 -7.55 -0.18 -4.94
C ILE A 175 -7.21 -1.09 -6.14
N LEU A 176 -6.21 -0.73 -6.95
CA LEU A 176 -5.75 -1.54 -8.10
C LEU A 176 -5.26 -2.94 -7.71
N SER A 177 -4.83 -3.12 -6.45
CA SER A 177 -4.40 -4.41 -5.94
C SER A 177 -5.55 -5.29 -5.44
N LEU A 178 -6.75 -4.73 -5.21
CA LEU A 178 -7.88 -5.47 -4.65
C LEU A 178 -8.53 -6.40 -5.67
N SER A 179 -9.32 -7.36 -5.18
CA SER A 179 -10.18 -8.18 -6.03
C SER A 179 -11.39 -7.36 -6.47
N LEU A 180 -11.56 -7.22 -7.78
CA LEU A 180 -12.76 -6.59 -8.34
C LEU A 180 -14.03 -7.36 -7.93
N PRO A 181 -14.18 -8.67 -8.25
CA PRO A 181 -15.43 -9.38 -7.98
C PRO A 181 -15.68 -9.65 -6.49
N LYS A 182 -14.63 -9.95 -5.70
CA LYS A 182 -14.79 -10.38 -4.29
C LYS A 182 -14.67 -9.26 -3.26
N ARG A 183 -14.38 -8.03 -3.68
CA ARG A 183 -14.21 -6.92 -2.73
C ARG A 183 -14.79 -5.61 -3.22
N ILE A 184 -14.50 -5.23 -4.46
CA ILE A 184 -14.94 -3.93 -4.98
C ILE A 184 -16.42 -4.00 -5.33
N VAL A 185 -16.86 -4.99 -6.11
CA VAL A 185 -18.27 -5.12 -6.55
C VAL A 185 -19.24 -5.20 -5.36
N PRO A 186 -19.09 -6.11 -4.38
CA PRO A 186 -20.05 -6.23 -3.27
C PRO A 186 -20.16 -4.94 -2.45
N ARG A 187 -19.03 -4.27 -2.23
CA ARG A 187 -18.98 -3.01 -1.48
C ARG A 187 -19.53 -1.83 -2.27
N ALA A 188 -19.27 -1.79 -3.57
CA ALA A 188 -19.80 -0.75 -4.46
C ALA A 188 -21.33 -0.83 -4.54
N SER A 189 -21.91 -2.04 -4.62
CA SER A 189 -23.36 -2.23 -4.59
C SER A 189 -24.00 -1.67 -3.32
N VAL A 190 -23.40 -1.94 -2.15
CA VAL A 190 -23.83 -1.34 -0.87
C VAL A 190 -23.78 0.18 -0.93
N LEU A 191 -22.68 0.77 -1.41
CA LEU A 191 -22.56 2.22 -1.52
C LEU A 191 -23.58 2.82 -2.50
N GLN A 192 -23.82 2.19 -3.64
CA GLN A 192 -24.83 2.63 -4.61
C GLN A 192 -26.23 2.67 -3.98
N PHE A 193 -26.60 1.63 -3.23
CA PHE A 193 -27.88 1.63 -2.52
C PHE A 193 -27.97 2.80 -1.52
N LEU A 194 -26.91 3.04 -0.75
CA LEU A 194 -26.89 4.16 0.20
C LEU A 194 -26.98 5.52 -0.51
N VAL A 195 -26.32 5.68 -1.67
CA VAL A 195 -26.45 6.89 -2.52
C VAL A 195 -27.89 7.05 -2.99
N TYR A 196 -28.49 5.99 -3.53
CA TYR A 196 -29.88 5.99 -4.00
C TYR A 196 -30.88 6.36 -2.89
N LYS A 197 -30.63 5.93 -1.65
CA LYS A 197 -31.43 6.28 -0.47
C LYS A 197 -31.10 7.65 0.13
N GLY A 198 -30.11 8.38 -0.40
CA GLY A 198 -29.67 9.65 0.15
C GLY A 198 -28.98 9.55 1.52
N LEU A 199 -28.45 8.36 1.86
CA LEU A 199 -27.83 8.06 3.15
C LEU A 199 -26.32 8.35 3.20
N LEU A 200 -25.71 8.67 2.06
CA LEU A 200 -24.34 9.17 1.98
C LEU A 200 -24.32 10.66 1.70
N LYS A 201 -23.35 11.35 2.32
CA LYS A 201 -23.05 12.74 1.99
C LYS A 201 -22.58 12.86 0.55
N LYS A 202 -22.88 13.99 -0.09
CA LYS A 202 -22.51 14.27 -1.50
C LYS A 202 -21.01 14.23 -1.75
N ASP A 203 -20.19 14.52 -0.75
CA ASP A 203 -18.72 14.54 -0.79
C ASP A 203 -18.08 13.27 -0.21
N ALA A 204 -18.87 12.25 0.12
CA ALA A 204 -18.35 11.00 0.68
C ALA A 204 -17.46 10.28 -0.34
N SER A 205 -16.31 9.79 0.12
CA SER A 205 -15.40 9.02 -0.74
C SER A 205 -15.98 7.65 -1.05
N MET A 206 -16.06 7.31 -2.34
CA MET A 206 -16.42 5.97 -2.80
C MET A 206 -15.24 4.99 -2.77
N VAL A 207 -13.99 5.50 -2.75
CA VAL A 207 -12.77 4.66 -2.83
C VAL A 207 -12.32 4.14 -1.47
N LEU A 208 -12.33 4.99 -0.44
CA LEU A 208 -11.87 4.59 0.91
C LEU A 208 -12.60 3.37 1.51
N PRO A 209 -13.92 3.19 1.32
CA PRO A 209 -14.62 2.01 1.81
C PRO A 209 -14.06 0.68 1.26
N MET A 210 -13.41 0.70 0.09
CA MET A 210 -12.81 -0.49 -0.52
C MET A 210 -11.55 -0.96 0.23
N LEU A 211 -10.81 -0.02 0.84
CA LEU A 211 -9.51 -0.29 1.47
C LEU A 211 -9.62 -0.84 2.90
N GLY A 212 -10.73 -0.55 3.60
CA GLY A 212 -10.96 -0.98 4.98
C GLY A 212 -11.13 -2.49 5.14
N THR A 213 -10.99 -2.99 6.37
CA THR A 213 -11.35 -4.38 6.70
C THR A 213 -12.84 -4.62 6.51
N GLU A 214 -13.26 -5.86 6.37
CA GLU A 214 -14.67 -6.23 6.23
C GLU A 214 -15.50 -5.82 7.44
N LYS A 215 -15.01 -6.10 8.66
CA LYS A 215 -15.62 -5.64 9.91
C LYS A 215 -15.87 -4.12 9.92
N LEU A 216 -14.85 -3.32 9.62
CA LEU A 216 -14.98 -1.86 9.60
C LEU A 216 -15.91 -1.38 8.48
N PHE A 217 -15.96 -2.08 7.35
CA PHE A 217 -16.88 -1.78 6.27
C PHE A 217 -18.33 -1.98 6.74
N PHE A 218 -18.66 -3.15 7.28
CA PHE A 218 -20.01 -3.44 7.75
C PHE A 218 -20.42 -2.53 8.91
N GLU A 219 -19.56 -2.29 9.90
CA GLU A 219 -19.85 -1.38 11.01
C GLU A 219 -20.21 0.03 10.53
N LYS A 220 -19.55 0.53 9.47
CA LYS A 220 -19.77 1.89 8.97
C LYS A 220 -20.88 2.00 7.95
N PHE A 221 -21.03 1.03 7.06
CA PHE A 221 -21.89 1.14 5.87
C PHE A 221 -23.12 0.24 5.90
N ALA A 222 -23.20 -0.73 6.81
CA ALA A 222 -24.42 -1.51 7.02
C ALA A 222 -24.99 -1.31 8.42
N GLY A 223 -24.18 -1.54 9.46
CA GLY A 223 -24.63 -1.55 10.86
C GLY A 223 -25.17 -0.21 11.37
N ARG A 224 -24.80 0.91 10.74
CA ARG A 224 -25.36 2.24 11.07
C ARG A 224 -26.81 2.40 10.61
N PHE A 225 -27.23 1.66 9.58
CA PHE A 225 -28.54 1.78 8.96
C PHE A 225 -29.39 0.58 9.36
N LYS A 226 -29.77 0.50 10.64
CA LYS A 226 -30.47 -0.66 11.22
C LYS A 226 -31.69 -1.09 10.40
N GLU A 227 -32.47 -0.14 9.91
CA GLU A 227 -33.67 -0.37 9.09
C GLU A 227 -33.36 -1.02 7.73
N HIS A 228 -32.15 -0.86 7.22
CA HIS A 228 -31.72 -1.39 5.92
C HIS A 228 -30.68 -2.51 6.05
N PHE A 229 -30.29 -2.88 7.27
CA PHE A 229 -29.17 -3.79 7.52
C PHE A 229 -29.33 -5.12 6.78
N SER A 230 -30.49 -5.77 6.90
CA SER A 230 -30.77 -7.06 6.25
C SER A 230 -30.69 -6.97 4.72
N HIS A 231 -31.16 -5.87 4.14
CA HIS A 231 -31.09 -5.66 2.69
C HIS A 231 -29.65 -5.41 2.22
N LEU A 232 -28.89 -4.58 2.96
CA LEU A 232 -27.49 -4.28 2.67
C LEU A 232 -26.60 -5.53 2.80
N LEU A 233 -26.87 -6.36 3.82
CA LEU A 233 -26.17 -7.63 4.01
C LEU A 233 -26.46 -8.58 2.84
N LYS A 234 -27.74 -8.76 2.51
CA LYS A 234 -28.16 -9.59 1.38
C LYS A 234 -27.52 -9.14 0.06
N LEU A 235 -27.53 -7.84 -0.21
CA LEU A 235 -26.91 -7.27 -1.42
C LEU A 235 -25.40 -7.57 -1.51
N TYR A 236 -24.70 -7.50 -0.37
CA TYR A 236 -23.29 -7.85 -0.31
C TYR A 236 -23.07 -9.35 -0.56
N GLU A 237 -23.82 -10.21 0.12
CA GLU A 237 -23.73 -11.68 0.02
C GLU A 237 -24.04 -12.17 -1.40
N GLU A 238 -25.10 -11.66 -2.04
CA GLU A 238 -25.45 -12.03 -3.42
C GLU A 238 -24.31 -11.75 -4.40
N ASN A 239 -23.62 -10.60 -4.25
CA ASN A 239 -22.47 -10.26 -5.08
C ASN A 239 -21.25 -11.16 -4.78
N MET A 240 -21.05 -11.54 -3.52
CA MET A 240 -20.00 -12.48 -3.13
C MET A 240 -20.26 -13.89 -3.70
N ASP A 241 -21.49 -14.36 -3.65
CA ASP A 241 -21.88 -15.66 -4.19
C ASP A 241 -21.72 -15.72 -5.71
N LEU A 242 -22.10 -14.65 -6.42
CA LEU A 242 -21.87 -14.53 -7.86
C LEU A 242 -20.37 -14.56 -8.20
N ALA A 243 -19.54 -13.91 -7.39
CA ALA A 243 -18.09 -13.94 -7.56
C ALA A 243 -17.51 -15.35 -7.36
N ASN A 244 -17.98 -16.08 -6.33
CA ASN A 244 -17.53 -17.45 -6.06
C ASN A 244 -17.95 -18.42 -7.17
N LYS A 245 -19.18 -18.32 -7.68
CA LYS A 245 -19.68 -19.17 -8.77
C LYS A 245 -18.87 -19.01 -10.06
N ARG A 246 -18.47 -17.78 -10.41
CA ARG A 246 -17.67 -17.51 -11.62
C ARG A 246 -16.29 -18.14 -11.57
N GLU A 247 -15.68 -18.25 -10.40
CA GLU A 247 -14.40 -18.92 -10.24
C GLU A 247 -14.52 -20.45 -10.34
N SER A 248 -15.60 -21.04 -9.81
CA SER A 248 -15.85 -22.49 -9.89
C SER A 248 -16.15 -23.00 -11.30
N ILE A 249 -16.53 -22.12 -12.23
CA ILE A 249 -16.81 -22.47 -13.64
C ILE A 249 -15.54 -22.40 -14.51
N CYS A 250 -14.49 -21.73 -14.04
CA CYS A 250 -13.22 -21.54 -14.78
C CYS A 250 -12.10 -22.50 -14.34
N LEU A 251 -12.39 -23.44 -13.43
CA LEU A 251 -11.49 -24.52 -12.96
C LEU A 251 -12.04 -25.86 -13.43
#